data_AF-A0A838MS58-F1
#
_entry.id   AF-A0A838MS58-F1
#
_cell.length_a   1.000
_cell.length_b   1.000
_cell.length_c   1.000
_cell.angle_alpha   90.00
_cell.angle_beta   90.00
_cell.angle_gamma   90.00
#
_symmetry.space_group_name_H-M   'P 1'
#
loop_
_entity.id
_entity.type
_entity.pdbx_description
1 polymer ?
#
loop_
_entity_poly.entity_id
_entity_poly.type
_entity_poly.pdbx_seq_one_letter_code
_entity_poly.pdbx_strand_id
1 'polypeptide(L)'
;PPGPRPAPRPAGRPTPAGPAARLHRPRAPTVKAMADEGTPYSGVLYLGLMLTADGPKLIEYNCRFGDPECQVLMMRLTSDLGELLLACAEYRLSSIEVPRFSPETALTVVMAGEGYPGEPKKGGRIGGILAAEATGAQVFHAGTKLGGDGALTANGGRVLNVTAQGASVGEAQASAYAAVDRIEFPEGFCRRDIGWREVAREQGK
;
A
#
# COMPACT_ATOMS: atom_id res chain seq x y z
N PRO A 1 14.29 -6.59 -29.68
CA PRO A 1 13.90 -5.95 -28.40
C PRO A 1 12.69 -6.67 -27.77
N PRO A 2 12.86 -7.42 -26.68
CA PRO A 2 11.74 -8.15 -26.07
C PRO A 2 10.86 -7.14 -25.32
N GLY A 3 9.57 -7.10 -25.65
CA GLY A 3 8.59 -6.23 -25.02
C GLY A 3 8.34 -6.55 -23.53
N PRO A 4 7.61 -5.68 -22.82
CA PRO A 4 7.29 -5.89 -21.41
C PRO A 4 6.47 -7.17 -21.23
N ARG A 5 6.89 -8.02 -20.28
CA ARG A 5 6.23 -9.31 -19.99
C ARG A 5 4.85 -9.06 -19.36
N PRO A 6 3.78 -9.70 -19.82
CA PRO A 6 2.47 -9.64 -19.17
C PRO A 6 2.50 -10.37 -17.82
N ALA A 7 1.74 -9.85 -16.86
CA ALA A 7 1.56 -10.43 -15.52
C ALA A 7 1.00 -11.88 -15.58
N PRO A 8 1.35 -12.76 -14.63
CA PRO A 8 0.93 -14.16 -14.67
C PRO A 8 -0.58 -14.34 -14.45
N ARG A 9 -1.20 -15.24 -15.23
CA ARG A 9 -2.57 -15.75 -15.06
C ARG A 9 -2.67 -16.67 -13.83
N PRO A 10 -3.82 -16.74 -13.12
CA PRO A 10 -3.92 -17.55 -11.90
C PRO A 10 -4.23 -19.02 -12.20
N ALA A 11 -3.49 -19.92 -11.55
CA ALA A 11 -3.86 -21.32 -11.38
C ALA A 11 -4.67 -21.48 -10.08
N GLY A 12 -5.63 -22.42 -10.09
CA GLY A 12 -6.62 -22.63 -9.03
C GLY A 12 -6.08 -23.15 -7.70
N ARG A 13 -6.93 -22.93 -6.68
CA ARG A 13 -6.95 -23.34 -5.24
C ARG A 13 -5.89 -24.32 -4.69
N PRO A 14 -5.52 -24.15 -3.40
CA PRO A 14 -6.02 -25.10 -2.38
C PRO A 14 -6.35 -24.54 -0.97
N THR A 15 -7.04 -25.41 -0.20
CA THR A 15 -7.69 -25.42 1.15
C THR A 15 -6.76 -25.25 2.40
N PRO A 16 -7.23 -25.40 3.66
CA PRO A 16 -7.98 -24.48 4.53
C PRO A 16 -7.15 -23.96 5.75
N ALA A 17 -5.82 -23.97 5.72
CA ALA A 17 -5.04 -23.33 6.80
C ALA A 17 -5.06 -21.81 6.58
N GLY A 18 -5.56 -21.08 7.58
CA GLY A 18 -5.79 -19.63 7.52
C GLY A 18 -4.53 -18.83 7.14
N PRO A 19 -4.69 -17.60 6.61
CA PRO A 19 -3.58 -16.80 6.08
C PRO A 19 -2.42 -16.61 7.07
N ALA A 20 -2.73 -16.40 8.36
CA ALA A 20 -1.76 -16.14 9.41
C ALA A 20 -0.71 -17.26 9.57
N ALA A 21 -1.12 -18.52 9.59
CA ALA A 21 -0.23 -19.65 9.84
C ALA A 21 0.81 -19.88 8.72
N ARG A 22 0.56 -19.37 7.50
CA ARG A 22 1.48 -19.52 6.36
C ARG A 22 2.49 -18.37 6.24
N LEU A 23 2.15 -17.17 6.72
CA LEU A 23 3.01 -15.98 6.60
C LEU A 23 4.22 -15.97 7.56
N HIS A 24 4.20 -16.73 8.65
CA HIS A 24 5.30 -16.76 9.63
C HIS A 24 6.56 -17.49 9.13
N ARG A 25 6.44 -18.39 8.15
CA ARG A 25 7.51 -19.33 7.77
C ARG A 25 8.80 -18.70 7.22
N PRO A 26 8.78 -17.62 6.40
CA PRO A 26 10.03 -17.09 5.82
C PRO A 26 10.71 -16.02 6.69
N ARG A 27 9.95 -15.26 7.50
CA ARG A 27 10.46 -14.04 8.19
C ARG A 27 11.49 -14.34 9.28
N ALA A 28 11.15 -15.24 10.20
CA ALA A 28 11.99 -15.55 11.35
C ALA A 28 13.32 -16.23 10.94
N PRO A 29 13.35 -17.17 9.97
CA PRO A 29 14.61 -17.73 9.48
C PRO A 29 15.54 -16.69 8.84
N THR A 30 15.02 -15.74 8.05
CA THR A 30 15.85 -14.72 7.40
C THR A 30 16.54 -13.81 8.42
N VAL A 31 15.78 -13.22 9.34
CA VAL A 31 16.35 -12.30 10.34
C VAL A 31 17.35 -13.02 11.25
N LYS A 32 17.06 -14.28 11.61
CA LYS A 32 17.98 -15.11 12.38
C LYS A 32 19.27 -15.42 11.61
N ALA A 33 19.17 -15.82 10.34
CA ALA A 33 20.34 -16.12 9.52
C ALA A 33 21.26 -14.90 9.37
N MET A 34 20.67 -13.72 9.11
CA MET A 34 21.42 -12.47 9.06
C MET A 34 22.15 -12.16 10.38
N ALA A 35 21.49 -12.39 11.53
CA ALA A 35 22.13 -12.24 12.82
C ALA A 35 23.25 -13.27 13.06
N ASP A 36 23.04 -14.54 12.71
CA ASP A 36 24.03 -15.61 12.84
C ASP A 36 25.26 -15.38 11.94
N GLU A 37 25.08 -14.70 10.80
CA GLU A 37 26.15 -14.27 9.89
C GLU A 37 26.83 -12.95 10.33
N GLY A 38 26.46 -12.38 11.48
CA GLY A 38 27.05 -11.15 12.01
C GLY A 38 26.57 -9.87 11.31
N THR A 39 25.46 -9.93 10.56
CA THR A 39 24.86 -8.80 9.84
C THR A 39 23.41 -8.56 10.26
N PRO A 40 23.14 -8.28 11.57
CA PRO A 40 21.78 -8.19 12.08
C PRO A 40 20.96 -7.10 11.35
N TYR A 41 19.71 -7.43 11.02
CA TYR A 41 18.78 -6.51 10.38
C TYR A 41 17.86 -5.85 11.42
N SER A 42 17.76 -4.53 11.41
CA SER A 42 16.77 -3.76 12.16
C SER A 42 16.04 -2.79 11.24
N GLY A 43 14.71 -2.84 11.25
CA GLY A 43 13.84 -2.01 10.42
C GLY A 43 12.67 -2.78 9.82
N VAL A 44 12.18 -2.31 8.68
CA VAL A 44 11.02 -2.87 7.99
C VAL A 44 11.46 -3.88 6.94
N LEU A 45 11.32 -5.16 7.26
CA LEU A 45 11.54 -6.24 6.30
C LEU A 45 10.23 -6.58 5.56
N TYR A 46 10.13 -6.13 4.32
CA TYR A 46 9.02 -6.45 3.43
C TYR A 46 9.36 -7.70 2.59
N LEU A 47 8.42 -8.65 2.56
CA LEU A 47 8.55 -9.89 1.80
C LEU A 47 7.53 -9.92 0.66
N GLY A 48 8.01 -9.91 -0.59
CA GLY A 48 7.20 -10.22 -1.75
C GLY A 48 6.99 -11.73 -1.82
N LEU A 49 5.76 -12.20 -1.58
CA LEU A 49 5.44 -13.63 -1.56
C LEU A 49 4.50 -14.00 -2.70
N MET A 50 4.75 -15.14 -3.33
CA MET A 50 3.82 -15.79 -4.24
C MET A 50 3.20 -17.00 -3.56
N LEU A 51 1.87 -17.06 -3.51
CA LEU A 51 1.16 -18.23 -3.01
C LEU A 51 1.11 -19.29 -4.12
N THR A 52 1.75 -20.43 -3.87
CA THR A 52 1.76 -21.58 -4.80
C THR A 52 1.07 -22.80 -4.17
N ALA A 53 0.83 -23.84 -4.96
CA ALA A 53 0.29 -25.10 -4.45
C ALA A 53 1.17 -25.71 -3.35
N ASP A 54 2.49 -25.52 -3.44
CA ASP A 54 3.47 -26.01 -2.45
C ASP A 54 3.59 -25.10 -1.21
N GLY A 55 2.85 -23.99 -1.16
CA GLY A 55 2.94 -22.96 -0.13
C GLY A 55 3.53 -21.63 -0.62
N PRO A 56 3.75 -20.66 0.30
CA PRO A 56 4.31 -19.36 -0.04
C PRO A 56 5.78 -19.48 -0.45
N LYS A 57 6.12 -18.93 -1.62
CA LYS A 57 7.50 -18.82 -2.11
C LYS A 57 7.91 -17.35 -2.13
N LEU A 58 9.11 -17.06 -1.63
CA LEU A 58 9.67 -15.72 -1.64
C LEU A 58 10.08 -15.33 -3.06
N ILE A 59 9.65 -14.15 -3.50
CA ILE A 59 10.06 -13.53 -4.76
C ILE A 59 11.19 -12.53 -4.50
N GLU A 60 11.00 -11.65 -3.53
CA GLU A 60 11.92 -10.55 -3.27
C GLU A 60 11.88 -10.08 -1.81
N TYR A 61 12.99 -9.45 -1.40
CA TYR A 61 13.09 -8.68 -0.15
C TYR A 61 13.09 -7.19 -0.48
N ASN A 62 12.43 -6.40 0.37
CA ASN A 62 12.60 -4.95 0.42
C ASN A 62 12.89 -4.53 1.86
N CYS A 63 13.80 -3.58 2.03
CA CYS A 63 14.27 -3.13 3.34
C CYS A 63 13.56 -1.85 3.84
N ARG A 64 12.31 -1.64 3.40
CA ARG A 64 11.51 -0.44 3.64
C ARG A 64 10.02 -0.76 3.47
N PHE A 65 9.15 0.17 3.87
CA PHE A 65 7.72 0.06 3.56
C PHE A 65 7.46 0.08 2.04
N GLY A 66 6.46 -0.71 1.62
CA GLY A 66 5.92 -0.65 0.26
C GLY A 66 5.26 0.71 -0.02
N ASP A 67 5.20 1.10 -1.28
CA ASP A 67 4.40 2.24 -1.73
C ASP A 67 3.63 1.78 -2.97
N PRO A 68 2.30 1.63 -2.89
CA PRO A 68 1.39 2.30 -1.96
C PRO A 68 0.97 1.50 -0.70
N GLU A 69 1.67 0.42 -0.33
CA GLU A 69 1.27 -0.41 0.82
C GLU A 69 1.38 0.30 2.17
N CYS A 70 2.30 1.26 2.32
CA CYS A 70 2.43 2.04 3.55
C CYS A 70 1.14 2.78 3.90
N GLN A 71 0.51 3.39 2.91
CA GLN A 71 -0.68 4.23 3.06
C GLN A 71 -1.84 3.43 3.66
N VAL A 72 -2.06 2.20 3.19
CA VAL A 72 -3.11 1.32 3.74
C VAL A 72 -2.75 0.76 5.12
N LEU A 73 -1.46 0.47 5.37
CA LEU A 73 -1.00 -0.02 6.67
C LEU A 73 -1.14 1.05 7.75
N MET A 74 -0.74 2.29 7.44
CA MET A 74 -0.77 3.41 8.38
C MET A 74 -2.19 3.83 8.73
N MET A 75 -3.13 3.79 7.77
CA MET A 75 -4.55 4.04 8.07
C MET A 75 -5.13 3.04 9.08
N ARG A 76 -4.58 1.83 9.15
CA ARG A 76 -5.06 0.79 10.06
C ARG A 76 -4.27 0.73 11.36
N LEU A 77 -3.08 1.30 11.45
CA LEU A 77 -2.25 1.20 12.64
C LEU A 77 -2.85 2.01 13.79
N THR A 78 -3.22 1.35 14.88
CA THR A 78 -3.77 2.00 16.08
C THR A 78 -2.74 2.15 17.20
N SER A 79 -1.63 1.42 17.12
CA SER A 79 -0.48 1.62 18.02
C SER A 79 0.30 2.88 17.64
N ASP A 80 1.07 3.42 18.59
CA ASP A 80 1.95 4.55 18.34
C ASP A 80 3.11 4.14 17.41
N LEU A 81 3.14 4.71 16.20
CA LEU A 81 4.22 4.45 15.24
C LEU A 81 5.57 4.95 15.74
N GLY A 82 5.62 6.08 16.45
CA GLY A 82 6.84 6.64 17.02
C GLY A 82 7.46 5.72 18.06
N GLU A 83 6.64 5.14 18.94
CA GLU A 83 7.08 4.13 19.91
C GLU A 83 7.66 2.89 19.23
N LEU A 84 6.98 2.39 18.19
CA LEU A 84 7.43 1.22 17.41
C LEU A 84 8.78 1.49 16.73
N LEU A 85 8.92 2.67 16.10
CA LEU A 85 10.16 3.06 15.41
C LEU A 85 11.31 3.26 16.40
N LEU A 86 11.06 3.90 17.55
CA LEU A 86 12.04 4.09 18.61
C LEU A 86 12.50 2.74 19.17
N ALA A 87 11.56 1.85 19.52
CA ALA A 87 11.89 0.52 20.03
C ALA A 87 12.65 -0.33 19.00
N CYS A 88 12.38 -0.15 17.71
CA CYS A 88 13.14 -0.78 16.63
C CYS A 88 14.58 -0.24 16.56
N ALA A 89 14.76 1.08 16.61
CA ALA A 89 16.07 1.73 16.58
C ALA A 89 16.94 1.34 17.80
N GLU A 90 16.31 1.12 18.95
CA GLU A 90 16.96 0.72 20.21
C GLU A 90 17.05 -0.81 20.40
N TYR A 91 16.72 -1.62 19.39
CA TYR A 91 16.77 -3.10 19.44
C TYR A 91 15.94 -3.73 20.57
N ARG A 92 14.87 -3.06 20.98
CA ARG A 92 14.01 -3.45 22.10
C ARG A 92 12.56 -3.68 21.69
N LEU A 93 12.34 -3.94 20.41
CA LEU A 93 11.01 -4.20 19.84
C LEU A 93 10.28 -5.38 20.53
N SER A 94 11.02 -6.37 21.03
CA SER A 94 10.47 -7.49 21.81
C SER A 94 9.99 -7.12 23.22
N SER A 95 10.32 -5.93 23.70
CA SER A 95 9.96 -5.45 25.04
C SER A 95 8.73 -4.54 25.06
N ILE A 96 8.13 -4.27 23.90
CA ILE A 96 6.91 -3.48 23.77
C ILE A 96 5.76 -4.35 23.25
N GLU A 97 4.54 -3.83 23.34
CA GLU A 97 3.35 -4.55 22.89
C GLU A 97 3.36 -4.78 21.37
N VAL A 98 2.76 -5.90 20.95
CA VAL A 98 2.59 -6.21 19.53
C VAL A 98 1.76 -5.09 18.87
N PRO A 99 2.16 -4.58 17.68
CA PRO A 99 1.41 -3.56 16.98
C PRO A 99 -0.05 -3.97 16.76
N ARG A 100 -0.97 -3.10 17.16
CA ARG A 100 -2.41 -3.27 16.97
C ARG A 100 -2.86 -2.56 15.70
N PHE A 101 -3.77 -3.21 14.98
CA PHE A 101 -4.39 -2.67 13.78
C PHE A 101 -5.90 -2.69 13.90
N SER A 102 -6.56 -1.68 13.35
CA SER A 102 -8.00 -1.61 13.18
C SER A 102 -8.51 -2.81 12.37
N PRO A 103 -9.67 -3.39 12.75
CA PRO A 103 -10.30 -4.45 11.97
C PRO A 103 -10.87 -3.92 10.65
N GLU A 104 -11.04 -2.60 10.51
CA GLU A 104 -11.51 -2.00 9.26
C GLU A 104 -10.55 -2.25 8.11
N THR A 105 -11.11 -2.37 6.92
CA THR A 105 -10.36 -2.50 5.69
C THR A 105 -9.94 -1.11 5.22
N ALA A 106 -8.70 -0.97 4.76
CA ALA A 106 -8.22 0.24 4.11
C ALA A 106 -7.89 -0.07 2.64
N LEU A 107 -8.29 0.83 1.74
CA LEU A 107 -8.00 0.74 0.31
C LEU A 107 -7.47 2.07 -0.18
N THR A 108 -6.41 2.02 -0.99
CA THR A 108 -5.79 3.20 -1.57
C THR A 108 -5.87 3.18 -3.09
N VAL A 109 -6.24 4.32 -3.68
CA VAL A 109 -6.26 4.55 -5.12
C VAL A 109 -5.16 5.55 -5.46
N VAL A 110 -4.21 5.09 -6.27
CA VAL A 110 -3.13 5.95 -6.78
C VAL A 110 -3.65 6.78 -7.95
N MET A 111 -3.50 8.09 -7.86
CA MET A 111 -3.65 9.01 -8.98
C MET A 111 -2.28 9.32 -9.57
N ALA A 112 -2.15 9.12 -10.88
CA ALA A 112 -0.92 9.34 -11.62
C ALA A 112 -1.13 10.44 -12.68
N GLY A 113 -0.04 11.11 -13.06
CA GLY A 113 -0.07 12.07 -14.17
C GLY A 113 -0.11 11.36 -15.52
N GLU A 114 -0.87 11.91 -16.47
CA GLU A 114 -0.98 11.42 -17.84
C GLU A 114 0.42 11.17 -18.45
N GLY A 115 0.61 9.97 -19.02
CA GLY A 115 1.90 9.51 -19.58
C GLY A 115 2.66 8.54 -18.67
N TYR A 116 2.29 8.39 -17.39
CA TYR A 116 2.84 7.35 -16.51
C TYR A 116 2.52 5.93 -17.03
N PRO A 117 3.47 4.97 -17.01
CA PRO A 117 4.80 5.00 -16.39
C PRO A 117 5.95 5.53 -17.26
N GLY A 118 5.66 6.10 -18.43
CA GLY A 118 6.64 6.74 -19.31
C GLY A 118 7.05 8.14 -18.82
N GLU A 119 6.90 9.16 -19.67
CA GLU A 119 7.20 10.55 -19.32
C GLU A 119 5.91 11.30 -18.94
N PRO A 120 5.58 11.41 -17.64
CA PRO A 120 4.37 12.08 -17.20
C PRO A 120 4.47 13.59 -17.40
N LYS A 121 3.37 14.22 -17.84
CA LYS A 121 3.27 15.68 -17.89
C LYS A 121 3.35 16.26 -16.48
N LYS A 122 4.18 17.28 -16.29
CA LYS A 122 4.32 18.02 -15.03
C LYS A 122 3.54 19.34 -15.08
N GLY A 123 3.23 19.89 -13.91
CA GLY A 123 2.63 21.21 -13.75
C GLY A 123 1.09 21.24 -13.77
N GLY A 124 0.42 20.12 -14.01
CA GLY A 124 -1.05 20.03 -13.93
C GLY A 124 -1.53 20.46 -12.54
N ARG A 125 -2.52 21.37 -12.49
CA ARG A 125 -3.04 21.90 -11.22
C ARG A 125 -3.87 20.83 -10.52
N ILE A 126 -3.73 20.78 -9.21
CA ILE A 126 -4.43 19.84 -8.33
C ILE A 126 -5.29 20.66 -7.36
N GLY A 127 -6.59 20.42 -7.41
CA GLY A 127 -7.60 20.97 -6.50
C GLY A 127 -8.41 19.86 -5.81
N GLY A 128 -9.41 20.26 -5.04
CA GLY A 128 -10.36 19.32 -4.44
C GLY A 128 -9.84 18.46 -3.27
N ILE A 129 -8.61 18.67 -2.78
CA ILE A 129 -8.03 17.89 -1.68
C ILE A 129 -8.92 17.91 -0.43
N LEU A 130 -9.31 19.11 0.03
CA LEU A 130 -10.19 19.25 1.19
C LEU A 130 -11.59 18.64 0.94
N ALA A 131 -12.09 18.70 -0.29
CA ALA A 131 -13.37 18.12 -0.65
C ALA A 131 -13.33 16.58 -0.66
N ALA A 132 -12.19 15.98 -1.01
CA ALA A 132 -11.93 14.56 -0.89
C ALA A 132 -11.77 14.15 0.58
N GLU A 133 -11.00 14.89 1.38
CA GLU A 133 -10.82 14.60 2.81
C GLU A 133 -12.10 14.75 3.62
N ALA A 134 -13.00 15.67 3.22
CA ALA A 134 -14.33 15.81 3.81
C ALA A 134 -15.22 14.57 3.65
N THR A 135 -14.85 13.60 2.80
CA THR A 135 -15.53 12.29 2.72
C THR A 135 -15.09 11.30 3.79
N GLY A 136 -14.09 11.65 4.61
CA GLY A 136 -13.44 10.76 5.57
C GLY A 136 -12.24 10.00 5.02
N ALA A 137 -11.86 10.24 3.75
CA ALA A 137 -10.64 9.70 3.17
C ALA A 137 -9.41 10.52 3.59
N GLN A 138 -8.23 9.90 3.54
CA GLN A 138 -6.94 10.55 3.68
C GLN A 138 -6.27 10.69 2.30
N VAL A 139 -5.82 11.89 1.96
CA VAL A 139 -5.05 12.13 0.72
C VAL A 139 -3.57 12.20 1.06
N PHE A 140 -2.80 11.20 0.62
CA PHE A 140 -1.34 11.22 0.76
C PHE A 140 -0.68 11.77 -0.50
N HIS A 141 0.13 12.80 -0.33
CA HIS A 141 0.89 13.42 -1.40
C HIS A 141 2.12 12.58 -1.75
N ALA A 142 2.34 12.34 -3.05
CA ALA A 142 3.57 11.75 -3.58
C ALA A 142 4.30 12.82 -4.41
N GLY A 143 4.20 12.75 -5.75
CA GLY A 143 4.81 13.73 -6.65
C GLY A 143 4.00 15.01 -6.78
N THR A 144 3.89 15.81 -5.71
CA THR A 144 3.25 17.15 -5.76
C THR A 144 4.23 18.27 -5.43
N LYS A 145 3.94 19.48 -5.91
CA LYS A 145 4.69 20.70 -5.58
C LYS A 145 3.72 21.84 -5.26
N LEU A 146 3.99 22.56 -4.18
CA LEU A 146 3.29 23.81 -3.85
C LEU A 146 3.98 24.98 -4.57
N GLY A 147 3.23 25.72 -5.38
CA GLY A 147 3.68 26.93 -6.06
C GLY A 147 3.74 28.13 -5.13
N GLY A 148 4.42 29.19 -5.57
CA GLY A 148 4.47 30.47 -4.83
C GLY A 148 3.12 31.19 -4.77
N ASP A 149 2.18 30.83 -5.64
CA ASP A 149 0.78 31.26 -5.64
C ASP A 149 -0.10 30.42 -4.69
N GLY A 150 0.49 29.46 -3.97
CA GLY A 150 -0.23 28.51 -3.12
C GLY A 150 -0.94 27.39 -3.88
N ALA A 151 -0.77 27.30 -5.20
CA ALA A 151 -1.39 26.25 -5.99
C ALA A 151 -0.61 24.94 -5.88
N LEU A 152 -1.31 23.83 -5.68
CA LEU A 152 -0.73 22.51 -5.74
C LEU A 152 -0.65 22.04 -7.20
N THR A 153 0.48 21.45 -7.58
CA THR A 153 0.71 20.96 -8.95
C THR A 153 1.35 19.57 -8.96
N ALA A 154 1.11 18.80 -10.01
CA ALA A 154 1.74 17.51 -10.24
C ALA A 154 3.23 17.69 -10.62
N ASN A 155 4.11 16.95 -9.95
CA ASN A 155 5.56 17.01 -10.11
C ASN A 155 6.22 15.61 -10.12
N GLY A 156 5.48 14.55 -10.41
CA GLY A 156 5.98 13.18 -10.49
C GLY A 156 5.03 12.25 -11.23
N GLY A 157 5.43 10.99 -11.41
CA GLY A 157 4.61 9.98 -12.07
C GLY A 157 3.38 9.59 -11.26
N ARG A 158 3.58 9.12 -10.02
CA ARG A 158 2.52 8.97 -9.02
C ARG A 158 2.39 10.29 -8.26
N VAL A 159 1.18 10.80 -8.17
CA VAL A 159 0.92 12.17 -7.71
C VAL A 159 0.24 12.16 -6.35
N LEU A 160 -0.87 11.42 -6.20
CA LEU A 160 -1.62 11.29 -4.96
C LEU A 160 -1.95 9.82 -4.67
N ASN A 161 -2.18 9.49 -3.41
CA ASN A 161 -2.80 8.25 -2.98
C ASN A 161 -4.01 8.60 -2.13
N VAL A 162 -5.22 8.36 -2.65
CA VAL A 162 -6.47 8.63 -1.94
C VAL A 162 -6.89 7.35 -1.23
N THR A 163 -6.89 7.37 0.09
CA THR A 163 -7.07 6.17 0.93
C THR A 163 -8.30 6.32 1.80
N ALA A 164 -9.20 5.35 1.75
CA ALA A 164 -10.39 5.32 2.60
C ALA A 164 -10.47 4.00 3.38
N GLN A 165 -11.24 4.03 4.46
CA GLN A 165 -11.56 2.87 5.28
C GLN A 165 -13.03 2.48 5.13
N GLY A 166 -13.34 1.22 5.47
CA GLY A 166 -14.70 0.68 5.48
C GLY A 166 -14.77 -0.66 6.21
N ALA A 167 -15.97 -1.13 6.53
CA ALA A 167 -16.15 -2.41 7.22
C ALA A 167 -15.83 -3.60 6.31
N SER A 168 -15.87 -3.41 4.99
CA SER A 168 -15.48 -4.39 3.97
C SER A 168 -14.59 -3.79 2.88
N VAL A 169 -14.02 -4.63 2.02
CA VAL A 169 -13.28 -4.18 0.82
C VAL A 169 -14.20 -3.42 -0.12
N GLY A 170 -15.43 -3.88 -0.33
CA GLY A 170 -16.43 -3.19 -1.15
C GLY A 170 -16.74 -1.78 -0.64
N GLU A 171 -16.92 -1.61 0.66
CA GLU A 171 -17.18 -0.30 1.27
C GLU A 171 -15.96 0.62 1.17
N ALA A 172 -14.77 0.13 1.54
CA ALA A 172 -13.54 0.92 1.44
C ALA A 172 -13.24 1.35 -0.01
N GLN A 173 -13.53 0.47 -0.98
CA GLN A 173 -13.41 0.76 -2.41
C GLN A 173 -14.36 1.89 -2.84
N ALA A 174 -15.64 1.78 -2.47
CA ALA A 174 -16.65 2.78 -2.81
C ALA A 174 -16.30 4.14 -2.20
N SER A 175 -15.90 4.17 -0.93
CA SER A 175 -15.47 5.40 -0.23
C SER A 175 -14.23 6.02 -0.88
N ALA A 176 -13.23 5.21 -1.22
CA ALA A 176 -12.02 5.71 -1.88
C ALA A 176 -12.33 6.32 -3.25
N TYR A 177 -13.21 5.69 -4.05
CA TYR A 177 -13.60 6.26 -5.34
C TYR A 177 -14.45 7.51 -5.21
N ALA A 178 -15.37 7.57 -4.25
CA ALA A 178 -16.14 8.77 -3.95
C ALA A 178 -15.23 9.95 -3.60
N ALA A 179 -14.14 9.71 -2.85
CA ALA A 179 -13.13 10.71 -2.54
C ALA A 179 -12.29 11.12 -3.76
N VAL A 180 -11.86 10.15 -4.58
CA VAL A 180 -11.13 10.41 -5.83
C VAL A 180 -11.94 11.29 -6.78
N ASP A 181 -13.25 11.10 -6.86
CA ASP A 181 -14.13 11.89 -7.73
C ASP A 181 -14.29 13.35 -7.27
N ARG A 182 -13.83 13.69 -6.06
CA ARG A 182 -13.72 15.08 -5.58
C ARG A 182 -12.41 15.75 -5.93
N ILE A 183 -11.39 14.99 -6.34
CA ILE A 183 -10.09 15.55 -6.72
C ILE A 183 -10.19 16.19 -8.09
N GLU A 184 -9.78 17.45 -8.18
CA GLU A 184 -9.70 18.19 -9.42
C GLU A 184 -8.29 18.05 -9.98
N PHE A 185 -8.07 17.08 -10.87
CA PHE A 185 -6.78 16.89 -11.52
C PHE A 185 -7.00 16.49 -12.99
N PRO A 186 -7.19 17.46 -13.91
CA PRO A 186 -7.56 17.19 -15.30
C PRO A 186 -6.55 16.34 -16.07
N GLU A 187 -5.26 16.52 -15.80
CA GLU A 187 -4.17 15.74 -16.39
C GLU A 187 -3.86 14.45 -15.61
N GLY A 188 -4.72 14.10 -14.65
CA GLY A 188 -4.59 12.91 -13.82
C GLY A 188 -5.42 11.74 -14.32
N PHE A 189 -4.99 10.54 -13.98
CA PHE A 189 -5.80 9.34 -14.12
C PHE A 189 -5.60 8.38 -12.96
N CYS A 190 -6.55 7.47 -12.78
CA CYS A 190 -6.43 6.36 -11.85
C CYS A 190 -7.16 5.13 -12.40
N ARG A 191 -6.86 3.97 -11.83
CA ARG A 191 -7.60 2.73 -12.10
C ARG A 191 -8.92 2.72 -11.34
N ARG A 192 -9.99 2.21 -11.98
CA ARG A 192 -11.34 2.07 -11.40
C ARG A 192 -11.69 0.65 -10.94
N ASP A 193 -10.70 -0.24 -10.85
CA ASP A 193 -10.85 -1.64 -10.47
C ASP A 193 -9.97 -2.06 -9.29
N ILE A 194 -9.44 -1.12 -8.49
CA ILE A 194 -8.56 -1.47 -7.36
C ILE A 194 -9.31 -2.33 -6.36
N GLY A 195 -8.85 -3.55 -6.09
CA GLY A 195 -9.51 -4.47 -5.17
C GLY A 195 -10.64 -5.33 -5.76
N TRP A 196 -10.92 -5.24 -7.07
CA TRP A 196 -12.06 -5.92 -7.71
C TRP A 196 -12.17 -7.43 -7.42
N ARG A 197 -11.04 -8.14 -7.29
CA ARG A 197 -11.03 -9.58 -6.97
C ARG A 197 -11.53 -9.88 -5.57
N GLU A 198 -11.12 -9.08 -4.58
CA GLU A 198 -11.58 -9.28 -3.21
C GLU A 198 -13.04 -8.82 -3.04
N VAL A 199 -13.47 -7.78 -3.76
CA VAL A 199 -14.89 -7.40 -3.82
C VAL A 199 -15.74 -8.52 -4.42
N ALA A 200 -15.30 -9.14 -5.52
CA ALA A 200 -15.99 -10.29 -6.10
C ALA A 200 -16.08 -11.46 -5.12
N ARG A 201 -14.98 -11.72 -4.39
CA ARG A 201 -14.92 -12.76 -3.36
C ARG A 201 -15.86 -12.50 -2.18
N GLU A 202 -15.97 -11.25 -1.70
CA GLU A 202 -16.94 -10.85 -0.66
C GLU A 202 -18.39 -11.10 -1.11
N GLN A 203 -18.67 -10.91 -2.41
CA GLN A 203 -19.97 -11.16 -3.01
C GLN A 203 -20.24 -12.65 -3.35
N GLY A 204 -19.30 -13.55 -3.03
CA GLY A 204 -19.42 -14.98 -3.33
C GLY A 204 -19.30 -15.33 -4.82
N LYS A 205 -18.67 -14.46 -5.62
CA LYS A 205 -18.41 -14.66 -7.05
C LYS A 205 -16.99 -15.19 -7.32
#